data_AF-A0A7G3A6S1-F1
#
_entry.id   AF-A0A7G3A6S1-F1
#
_cell.length_a   1.000
_cell.length_b   1.000
_cell.length_c   1.000
_cell.angle_alpha   90.00
_cell.angle_beta   90.00
_cell.angle_gamma   90.00
#
_symmetry.space_group_name_H-M   'P 1'
#
loop_
_entity.id
_entity.type
_entity.pdbx_description
1 polymer ?
#
loop_
_entity_poly.entity_id
_entity_poly.type
_entity_poly.pdbx_seq_one_letter_code
_entity_poly.pdbx_strand_id
1 'polypeptide(L)'
;MMEEALIVASLLTDAGFNATVDNYGHTSINPFYIPALGGIRISIPTRQLKAAREYVRNMKDTATVRLEEALQEPIIYIVPKRIRWRAWAMVLISLDPLIILAGMALIWKHRTSDDEKHMTILERP
;
A
#
# COMPACT_ATOMS: atom_id res chain seq x y z
N MET A 1 -2.00 -9.38 1.57
CA MET A 1 -2.52 -8.29 0.71
C MET A 1 -2.59 -8.71 -0.75
N MET A 2 -1.48 -9.01 -1.44
CA MET A 2 -1.56 -9.53 -2.83
C MET A 2 -2.21 -10.92 -2.89
N GLU A 3 -1.77 -11.83 -2.03
CA GLU A 3 -2.37 -13.17 -1.92
C GLU A 3 -3.87 -13.10 -1.61
N GLU A 4 -4.28 -12.28 -0.66
CA GLU A 4 -5.70 -12.08 -0.31
C GLU A 4 -6.51 -11.55 -1.50
N ALA A 5 -5.97 -10.56 -2.24
CA ALA A 5 -6.64 -10.01 -3.42
C ALA A 5 -6.75 -11.06 -4.54
N LEU A 6 -5.71 -11.87 -4.73
CA LEU A 6 -5.69 -12.99 -5.67
C LEU A 6 -6.72 -14.06 -5.31
N ILE A 7 -6.82 -14.44 -4.03
CA ILE A 7 -7.81 -15.40 -3.54
C ILE A 7 -9.23 -14.88 -3.77
N VAL A 8 -9.50 -13.61 -3.47
CA VAL A 8 -10.83 -13.03 -3.67
C VAL A 8 -11.16 -12.91 -5.17
N ALA A 9 -10.19 -12.53 -6.01
CA ALA A 9 -10.38 -12.45 -7.45
C ALA A 9 -10.60 -13.82 -8.08
N SER A 10 -9.85 -14.85 -7.68
CA SER A 10 -10.06 -16.21 -8.17
C SER A 10 -11.43 -16.75 -7.75
N LEU A 11 -11.84 -16.53 -6.49
CA LEU A 11 -13.17 -16.90 -5.99
C LEU A 11 -14.30 -16.23 -6.79
N LEU A 12 -14.16 -14.93 -7.08
CA LEU A 12 -15.13 -14.19 -7.90
C LEU A 12 -15.17 -14.71 -9.34
N THR A 13 -14.01 -15.05 -9.89
CA THR A 13 -13.88 -15.56 -11.27
C THR A 13 -14.51 -16.94 -11.39
N ASP A 14 -14.28 -17.82 -10.42
CA ASP A 14 -14.91 -19.14 -10.31
C ASP A 14 -16.44 -19.05 -10.21
N ALA A 15 -16.95 -18.03 -9.49
CA ALA A 15 -18.37 -17.73 -9.40
C ALA A 15 -18.95 -17.07 -10.69
N GLY A 16 -18.16 -16.90 -11.74
CA GLY A 16 -18.58 -16.35 -13.04
C GLY A 16 -18.57 -14.82 -13.13
N PHE A 17 -18.02 -14.11 -12.14
CA PHE A 17 -17.83 -12.66 -12.23
C PHE A 17 -16.57 -12.34 -13.02
N ASN A 18 -16.62 -11.29 -13.85
CA ASN A 18 -15.44 -10.81 -14.54
C ASN A 18 -14.61 -9.91 -13.60
N ALA A 19 -13.82 -10.55 -12.73
CA ALA A 19 -12.99 -9.87 -11.74
C ALA A 19 -11.54 -9.75 -12.21
N THR A 20 -10.95 -8.56 -12.08
CA THR A 20 -9.54 -8.32 -12.35
C THR A 20 -8.86 -7.69 -11.15
N VAL A 21 -7.61 -8.04 -10.90
CA VAL A 21 -6.80 -7.39 -9.86
C VAL A 21 -6.06 -6.21 -10.49
N ASP A 22 -6.33 -5.02 -9.99
CA ASP A 22 -5.62 -3.80 -10.40
C ASP A 22 -4.35 -3.62 -9.55
N ASN A 23 -3.49 -2.68 -9.95
CA ASN A 23 -2.34 -2.25 -9.15
C ASN A 23 -1.17 -3.26 -9.02
N TYR A 24 -1.08 -4.26 -9.90
CA TYR A 24 0.07 -5.18 -9.95
C TYR A 24 1.42 -4.43 -10.07
N GLY A 25 1.50 -3.43 -10.94
CA GLY A 25 2.75 -2.70 -11.20
C GLY A 25 3.25 -1.81 -10.05
N HIS A 26 2.36 -1.28 -9.22
CA HIS A 26 2.76 -0.49 -8.04
C HIS A 26 3.27 -1.38 -6.90
N THR A 27 2.77 -2.62 -6.84
CA THR A 27 3.17 -3.64 -5.85
C THR A 27 4.61 -4.09 -6.05
N SER A 28 5.10 -4.11 -7.29
CA SER A 28 6.49 -4.47 -7.63
C SER A 28 7.51 -3.34 -7.40
N ILE A 29 7.07 -2.07 -7.35
CA ILE A 29 7.98 -0.92 -7.17
C ILE A 29 8.19 -0.63 -5.69
N ASN A 30 7.11 -0.61 -4.89
CA ASN A 30 7.24 -0.44 -3.45
C ASN A 30 5.99 -1.00 -2.73
N PRO A 31 6.12 -2.12 -2.00
CA PRO A 31 5.01 -2.76 -1.30
C PRO A 31 4.42 -1.90 -0.16
N PHE A 32 5.08 -0.81 0.24
CA PHE A 32 4.62 0.12 1.27
C PHE A 32 3.56 1.12 0.79
N TYR A 33 3.36 1.33 -0.51
CA TYR A 33 2.29 2.23 -0.99
C TYR A 33 0.90 1.60 -0.98
N ILE A 34 0.84 0.27 -0.96
CA ILE A 34 -0.42 -0.48 -1.07
C ILE A 34 -1.38 -0.16 0.08
N PRO A 35 -0.97 -0.10 1.37
CA PRO A 35 -1.84 0.34 2.45
C PRO A 35 -2.32 1.80 2.29
N ALA A 36 -1.47 2.69 1.78
CA ALA A 36 -1.80 4.11 1.58
C ALA A 36 -2.89 4.31 0.52
N LEU A 37 -2.91 3.46 -0.51
CA LEU A 37 -3.87 3.52 -1.61
C LEU A 37 -5.20 2.79 -1.32
N GLY A 38 -5.38 2.33 -0.07
CA GLY A 38 -6.56 1.58 0.37
C GLY A 38 -6.49 0.08 0.07
N GLY A 39 -5.30 -0.46 -0.21
CA GLY A 39 -5.08 -1.87 -0.53
C GLY A 39 -4.92 -2.13 -2.04
N ILE A 40 -4.96 -3.41 -2.39
CA ILE A 40 -4.99 -3.87 -3.78
C ILE A 40 -6.46 -3.89 -4.20
N ARG A 41 -6.77 -3.26 -5.33
CA ARG A 41 -8.14 -3.10 -5.81
C ARG A 41 -8.51 -4.27 -6.71
N ILE A 42 -9.76 -4.72 -6.57
CA ILE A 42 -10.37 -5.70 -7.47
C ILE A 42 -11.44 -4.94 -8.27
N SER A 43 -11.27 -4.94 -9.59
CA SER A 43 -12.19 -4.32 -10.53
C SER A 43 -13.20 -5.34 -11.05
N ILE A 44 -14.46 -4.90 -11.14
CA ILE A 44 -15.60 -5.70 -11.61
C ILE A 44 -16.49 -4.77 -12.44
N PRO A 45 -17.07 -5.23 -13.57
CA PRO A 45 -18.04 -4.45 -14.32
C PRO A 45 -19.19 -3.95 -13.43
N THR A 46 -19.56 -2.68 -13.57
CA THR A 46 -20.58 -2.03 -12.72
C THR A 46 -21.90 -2.79 -12.67
N ARG A 47 -22.29 -3.43 -13.79
CA ARG A 47 -23.50 -4.26 -13.90
C ARG A 47 -23.49 -5.47 -12.95
N GLN A 48 -22.32 -6.00 -12.64
CA GLN A 48 -22.13 -7.18 -11.78
C GLN A 48 -21.76 -6.81 -10.33
N LEU A 49 -21.41 -5.55 -10.06
CA LEU A 49 -20.83 -5.10 -8.79
C LEU A 49 -21.72 -5.40 -7.58
N LYS A 50 -23.06 -5.19 -7.70
CA LYS A 50 -23.99 -5.45 -6.59
C LYS A 50 -24.02 -6.93 -6.23
N ALA A 51 -24.17 -7.80 -7.23
CA ALA A 51 -24.22 -9.24 -7.07
C ALA A 51 -22.89 -9.80 -6.54
N ALA A 52 -21.75 -9.33 -7.08
CA ALA A 52 -20.43 -9.72 -6.61
C ALA A 52 -20.20 -9.32 -5.14
N ARG A 53 -20.63 -8.12 -4.74
CA ARG A 53 -20.52 -7.65 -3.35
C ARG A 53 -21.37 -8.50 -2.39
N GLU A 54 -22.55 -8.91 -2.82
CA GLU A 54 -23.42 -9.76 -2.04
C GLU A 54 -22.85 -11.17 -1.92
N TYR A 55 -22.32 -11.73 -3.02
CA TYR A 55 -21.63 -13.01 -3.04
C TYR A 55 -20.45 -13.06 -2.06
N VAL A 56 -19.56 -12.06 -2.10
CA VAL A 56 -18.40 -11.98 -1.18
C VAL A 56 -18.86 -11.87 0.27
N ARG A 57 -19.95 -11.13 0.53
CA ARG A 57 -20.50 -11.00 1.89
C ARG A 57 -21.03 -12.33 2.41
N ASN A 58 -21.83 -13.03 1.62
CA ASN A 58 -22.36 -14.34 1.95
C ASN A 58 -21.22 -15.35 2.16
N MET A 59 -20.20 -15.31 1.31
CA MET A 59 -19.01 -16.16 1.47
C MET A 59 -18.28 -15.84 2.77
N LYS A 60 -18.07 -14.57 3.11
CA LYS A 60 -17.41 -14.15 4.36
C LYS A 60 -18.21 -14.58 5.59
N ASP A 61 -19.53 -14.48 5.55
CA ASP A 61 -20.41 -14.83 6.67
C ASP A 61 -20.54 -16.36 6.85
N THR A 62 -20.34 -17.14 5.78
CA THR A 62 -20.37 -18.62 5.81
C THR A 62 -19.00 -19.29 5.81
N ALA A 63 -17.91 -18.50 5.73
CA ALA A 63 -16.55 -19.00 5.57
C ALA A 63 -16.15 -19.94 6.71
N THR A 64 -16.44 -19.58 7.95
CA THR A 64 -16.07 -20.39 9.13
C THR A 64 -16.73 -21.77 9.09
N VAL A 65 -18.04 -21.82 8.80
CA VAL A 65 -18.80 -23.08 8.72
C VAL A 65 -18.27 -23.96 7.59
N ARG A 66 -18.06 -23.39 6.40
CA ARG A 66 -17.54 -24.14 5.24
C ARG A 66 -16.12 -24.67 5.48
N LEU A 67 -15.32 -23.92 6.22
CA LEU A 67 -13.94 -24.29 6.50
C LEU A 67 -13.87 -25.40 7.55
N GLU A 68 -14.73 -25.35 8.58
CA GLU A 68 -14.90 -26.42 9.57
C GLU A 68 -15.44 -27.71 8.92
N GLU A 69 -16.42 -27.59 8.02
CA GLU A 69 -16.94 -28.73 7.24
C GLU A 69 -15.87 -29.37 6.35
N ALA A 70 -15.03 -28.55 5.70
CA ALA A 70 -13.99 -29.03 4.79
C ALA A 70 -12.80 -29.68 5.50
N LEU A 71 -12.43 -29.19 6.68
CA LEU A 71 -11.25 -29.66 7.42
C LEU A 71 -11.57 -30.70 8.50
N GLN A 72 -12.85 -30.88 8.86
CA GLN A 72 -13.29 -31.79 9.93
C GLN A 72 -12.60 -31.54 11.30
N GLU A 73 -11.99 -30.37 11.49
CA GLU A 73 -11.24 -29.97 12.67
C GLU A 73 -11.64 -28.55 13.12
N PRO A 74 -11.64 -28.25 14.44
CA PRO A 74 -11.94 -26.92 14.94
C PRO A 74 -10.81 -25.93 14.61
N ILE A 75 -11.16 -24.80 14.01
CA ILE A 75 -10.19 -23.85 13.47
C ILE A 75 -9.97 -22.70 14.43
N ILE A 76 -8.72 -22.49 14.85
CA ILE A 76 -8.32 -21.31 15.62
C ILE A 76 -7.96 -20.21 14.62
N TYR A 77 -8.93 -19.35 14.29
CA TYR A 77 -8.68 -18.19 13.45
C TYR A 77 -7.94 -17.10 14.24
N ILE A 78 -6.66 -16.90 13.95
CA ILE A 78 -5.87 -15.81 14.52
C ILE A 78 -6.20 -14.55 13.74
N VAL A 79 -7.01 -13.66 14.33
CA VAL A 79 -7.28 -12.34 13.76
C VAL A 79 -5.94 -11.59 13.62
N PRO A 80 -5.53 -11.17 12.41
CA PRO A 80 -4.28 -10.45 12.24
C PRO A 80 -4.39 -9.13 13.00
N LYS A 81 -3.53 -8.92 14.01
CA LYS A 81 -3.43 -7.63 14.70
C LYS A 81 -3.17 -6.56 13.64
N ARG A 82 -4.04 -5.55 13.56
CA ARG A 82 -3.78 -4.37 12.72
C ARG A 82 -2.57 -3.64 13.29
N ILE A 83 -1.43 -3.89 12.68
CA ILE A 83 -0.13 -3.39 13.11
C ILE A 83 -0.08 -1.87 12.91
N ARG A 84 -0.24 -1.12 14.00
CA ARG A 84 -0.21 0.36 14.02
C ARG A 84 1.17 0.95 13.67
N TRP A 85 2.26 0.18 13.80
CA TRP A 85 3.60 0.65 13.43
C TRP A 85 3.73 0.92 11.93
N ARG A 86 2.91 0.29 11.09
CA ARG A 86 2.92 0.53 9.64
C ARG A 86 2.54 1.97 9.29
N ALA A 87 1.65 2.60 10.05
CA ALA A 87 1.31 4.01 9.87
C ALA A 87 2.50 4.93 10.22
N TRP A 88 3.24 4.61 11.28
CA TRP A 88 4.45 5.35 11.67
C TRP A 88 5.60 5.17 10.66
N ALA A 89 5.78 3.96 10.13
CA ALA A 89 6.76 3.71 9.07
C ALA A 89 6.45 4.52 7.81
N MET A 90 5.17 4.74 7.47
CA MET A 90 4.78 5.57 6.33
C MET A 90 5.12 7.05 6.51
N VAL A 91 4.93 7.58 7.73
CA VAL A 91 5.34 8.96 8.05
C VAL A 91 6.85 9.11 7.85
N LEU A 92 7.65 8.15 8.32
CA LEU A 92 9.10 8.16 8.17
C LEU A 92 9.55 8.09 6.70
N ILE A 93 8.97 7.21 5.89
CA ILE A 93 9.31 7.09 4.46
C ILE A 93 8.88 8.36 3.69
N SER A 94 7.78 9.01 4.07
CA SER A 94 7.35 10.27 3.44
C SER A 94 8.23 11.48 3.79
N LEU A 95 9.08 11.36 4.81
CA LEU A 95 10.02 12.42 5.20
C LEU A 95 11.34 12.37 4.42
N ASP A 96 11.69 11.25 3.77
CA ASP A 96 12.94 11.10 3.00
C ASP A 96 13.14 12.19 1.92
N PRO A 97 12.14 12.53 1.09
CA PRO A 97 12.30 13.58 0.07
C PRO A 97 12.54 14.96 0.69
N LEU A 98 11.94 15.22 1.85
CA LEU A 98 12.08 16.48 2.58
C LEU A 98 13.48 16.61 3.19
N ILE A 99 14.05 15.49 3.67
CA ILE A 99 15.42 15.44 4.19
C ILE A 99 16.42 15.72 3.05
N ILE A 100 16.22 15.12 1.88
CA ILE A 100 17.07 15.35 0.70
C ILE A 100 17.00 16.81 0.24
N LEU A 101 15.80 17.38 0.17
CA LEU A 101 15.60 18.80 -0.19
C LEU A 101 16.24 19.75 0.83
N ALA A 102 16.09 19.48 2.12
CA ALA A 102 16.72 20.27 3.17
C ALA A 102 18.26 20.21 3.08
N GLY A 103 18.82 19.02 2.83
CA GLY A 103 20.26 18.84 2.62
C GLY A 103 20.78 19.61 1.41
N MET A 104 20.09 19.54 0.28
CA MET A 104 20.40 20.31 -0.93
C MET A 104 20.36 21.82 -0.69
N ALA A 105 19.32 22.30 0.01
CA ALA A 105 19.20 23.72 0.36
C ALA A 105 20.33 24.18 1.30
N LEU A 106 20.77 23.32 2.22
CA LEU A 106 21.86 23.62 3.15
C LEU A 106 23.21 23.70 2.43
N ILE A 107 23.47 22.76 1.50
CA ILE A 107 24.68 22.77 0.66
C ILE A 107 24.69 24.02 -0.23
N TRP A 108 23.56 24.36 -0.85
CA TRP A 108 23.44 25.55 -1.69
C TRP A 108 23.70 26.84 -0.89
N LYS A 109 23.10 26.96 0.30
CA LYS A 109 23.33 28.10 1.21
C LYS A 109 24.78 28.18 1.68
N HIS A 110 25.43 27.06 1.96
CA HIS A 110 26.82 27.07 2.38
C HIS A 110 27.74 27.54 1.24
N ARG A 111 27.49 27.06 0.02
CA ARG A 111 28.23 27.46 -1.18
C ARG A 111 28.13 28.95 -1.48
N THR A 112 26.93 29.52 -1.40
CA THR A 112 26.74 30.97 -1.64
C THR A 112 27.42 31.83 -0.57
N SER A 113 27.43 31.39 0.69
CA SER A 113 28.14 32.09 1.76
C SER A 113 29.66 32.08 1.60
N ASP A 114 30.23 31.00 1.03
CA ASP A 114 31.67 30.92 0.79
C ASP A 114 32.07 31.77 -0.44
N ASP A 115 31.25 31.80 -1.50
CA ASP A 115 31.46 32.67 -2.66
C ASP A 115 31.47 34.17 -2.27
N GLU A 116 30.57 34.59 -1.38
CA GLU A 116 30.49 35.98 -0.88
C GLU A 116 31.69 36.38 -0.01
N LYS A 117 32.23 35.44 0.79
CA LYS A 117 33.48 35.64 1.53
C LYS A 117 34.70 35.73 0.61
N HIS A 118 34.76 34.93 -0.45
CA HIS A 118 35.85 35.00 -1.42
C HIS A 118 35.87 36.33 -2.18
N MET A 119 34.71 36.89 -2.53
CA MET A 119 34.62 38.20 -3.17
C MET A 119 35.08 39.34 -2.25
N THR A 120 34.66 39.34 -0.99
CA THR A 120 35.05 40.39 -0.01
C THR A 120 36.53 40.38 0.37
N ILE A 121 37.24 39.26 0.21
CA ILE A 121 38.70 39.16 0.41
C ILE A 121 39.47 39.75 -0.78
N LEU A 122 38.95 39.59 -2.01
CA LEU A 122 39.57 40.11 -3.24
C LEU A 122 39.37 41.62 -3.43
N GLU A 123 38.38 42.22 -2.78
CA GLU A 123 38.10 43.67 -2.83
C GLU A 123 38.84 44.49 -1.75
N ARG A 124 39.59 43.85 -0.84
CA ARG A 124 40.47 44.60 0.09
C ARG A 124 41.81 44.91 -0.61
N PRO A 125 42.15 46.19 -0.81
CA PRO A 125 43.40 46.61 -1.46
C PRO A 125 44.64 46.28 -0.63
#